data_AF-A0A927YPH5-F1
#
_entry.id   AF-A0A927YPH5-F1
#
_cell.length_a   1.000
_cell.length_b   1.000
_cell.length_c   1.000
_cell.angle_alpha   90.00
_cell.angle_beta   90.00
_cell.angle_gamma   90.00
#
_symmetry.space_group_name_H-M   'P 1'
#
loop_
_entity.id
_entity.type
_entity.pdbx_description
1 polymer ?
#
loop_
_entity_poly.entity_id
_entity_poly.type
_entity_poly.pdbx_seq_one_letter_code
_entity_poly.pdbx_strand_id
1 'polypeptide(L)'
;MVDNNQYKKVYTYALGFLEKNKPEGINLAPYYEADSKCTTLEGVFKRFVISAQNYQSMPNVIGITRNADRKKRIEEILRNYDIGYVSTLNADDLYNRFRDEFNITSKDCKQNSWYKWSHAIVDSAVFLSEFSTYEDFDNFVNLFDYNVHTRMALPLLIAEKISGIGFALACDMLKELGYVSYPKPDVHLMDVFAELGLCKRDPLDTFEAVVKMAEVCGETPYKVDKVFWLICSGRYYKDDMENNKVRPLKKEFIEEAKGLL
;
A
#
# COMPACT_ATOMS: atom_id res chain seq x y z
N MET A 1 -21.39 -2.55 19.07
CA MET A 1 -20.48 -3.48 18.38
C MET A 1 -21.15 -3.87 17.08
N VAL A 2 -20.44 -3.80 15.96
CA VAL A 2 -20.95 -4.24 14.66
C VAL A 2 -21.21 -5.74 14.72
N ASP A 3 -22.36 -6.19 14.21
CA ASP A 3 -22.73 -7.59 14.21
C ASP A 3 -21.81 -8.38 13.24
N ASN A 4 -21.28 -9.53 13.67
CA ASN A 4 -20.52 -10.42 12.78
C ASN A 4 -21.33 -10.80 11.53
N ASN A 5 -22.65 -10.90 11.64
CA ASN A 5 -23.53 -11.13 10.51
C ASN A 5 -23.50 -9.98 9.49
N GLN A 6 -23.33 -8.73 9.96
CA GLN A 6 -23.21 -7.55 9.11
C GLN A 6 -21.97 -7.63 8.23
N TYR A 7 -20.81 -7.99 8.80
CA TYR A 7 -19.57 -8.21 8.04
C TYR A 7 -19.75 -9.27 6.94
N LYS A 8 -20.35 -10.42 7.28
CA LYS A 8 -20.61 -11.50 6.30
C LYS A 8 -21.53 -11.05 5.18
N LYS A 9 -22.62 -10.36 5.50
CA LYS A 9 -23.57 -9.84 4.51
C LYS A 9 -22.90 -8.87 3.54
N VAL A 10 -22.19 -7.87 4.06
CA VAL A 10 -21.51 -6.86 3.23
C VAL A 10 -20.46 -7.52 2.35
N TYR A 11 -19.63 -8.40 2.89
CA TYR A 11 -18.56 -9.04 2.12
C TYR A 11 -19.10 -9.99 1.06
N THR A 12 -20.11 -10.80 1.38
CA THR A 12 -20.80 -11.66 0.40
C THR A 12 -21.41 -10.84 -0.72
N TYR A 13 -22.03 -9.70 -0.38
CA TYR A 13 -22.56 -8.77 -1.37
C TYR A 13 -21.46 -8.17 -2.24
N ALA A 14 -20.34 -7.75 -1.65
CA ALA A 14 -19.20 -7.19 -2.38
C ALA A 14 -18.63 -8.18 -3.40
N LEU A 15 -18.51 -9.46 -3.05
CA LEU A 15 -18.07 -10.50 -3.98
C LEU A 15 -19.05 -10.65 -5.16
N GLY A 16 -20.35 -10.77 -4.89
CA GLY A 16 -21.36 -10.89 -5.94
C GLY A 16 -21.47 -9.63 -6.81
N PHE A 17 -21.35 -8.45 -6.20
CA PHE A 17 -21.35 -7.17 -6.89
C PHE A 17 -20.13 -7.04 -7.81
N LEU A 18 -18.94 -7.42 -7.34
CA LEU A 18 -17.72 -7.39 -8.15
C LEU A 18 -17.80 -8.38 -9.32
N GLU A 19 -18.26 -9.61 -9.07
CA GLU A 19 -18.39 -10.63 -10.12
C GLU A 19 -19.40 -10.22 -11.21
N LYS A 20 -20.51 -9.59 -10.82
CA LYS A 20 -21.53 -9.09 -11.75
C LYS A 20 -21.03 -7.91 -12.60
N ASN A 21 -20.18 -7.05 -12.05
CA ASN A 21 -19.81 -5.77 -12.66
C ASN A 21 -18.37 -5.73 -13.23
N LYS A 22 -17.61 -6.82 -13.12
CA LYS A 22 -16.30 -6.91 -13.80
C LYS A 22 -16.48 -6.96 -15.32
N PRO A 23 -15.51 -6.46 -16.10
CA PRO A 23 -15.51 -6.67 -17.55
C PRO A 23 -15.55 -8.15 -17.93
N GLU A 24 -16.11 -8.42 -19.12
CA GLU A 24 -16.09 -9.76 -19.70
C GLU A 24 -14.65 -10.27 -19.87
N GLY A 25 -14.42 -11.54 -19.57
CA GLY A 25 -13.10 -12.17 -19.67
C GLY A 25 -12.16 -11.96 -18.49
N ILE A 26 -12.46 -11.03 -17.56
CA ILE A 26 -11.60 -10.78 -16.39
C ILE A 26 -11.66 -11.97 -15.42
N ASN A 27 -10.48 -12.46 -15.04
CA ASN A 27 -10.31 -13.45 -13.99
C ASN A 27 -9.93 -12.75 -12.67
N LEU A 28 -10.76 -12.89 -11.63
CA LEU A 28 -10.49 -12.26 -10.34
C LEU A 28 -9.47 -13.02 -9.48
N ALA A 29 -9.24 -14.32 -9.72
CA ALA A 29 -8.39 -15.13 -8.86
C ALA A 29 -6.96 -14.57 -8.69
N PRO A 30 -6.26 -14.10 -9.74
CA PRO A 30 -4.92 -13.51 -9.59
C PRO A 30 -4.90 -12.25 -8.71
N TYR A 31 -6.02 -11.53 -8.56
CA TYR A 31 -6.08 -10.33 -7.71
C TYR A 31 -6.15 -10.67 -6.23
N TYR A 32 -6.61 -11.87 -5.88
CA TYR A 32 -6.72 -12.36 -4.51
C TYR A 32 -5.42 -12.96 -3.99
N GLU A 33 -4.46 -13.19 -4.89
CA GLU A 33 -3.10 -13.61 -4.57
C GLU A 33 -2.20 -12.38 -4.42
N ALA A 34 -1.52 -12.30 -3.29
CA ALA A 34 -0.47 -11.32 -3.09
C ALA A 34 0.74 -11.68 -3.94
N ASP A 35 1.50 -10.66 -4.31
CA ASP A 35 2.76 -10.86 -5.03
C ASP A 35 3.71 -11.71 -4.16
N SER A 36 4.57 -12.48 -4.81
CA SER A 36 5.58 -13.29 -4.11
C SER A 36 6.45 -12.40 -3.22
N LYS A 37 6.69 -12.84 -1.97
CA LYS A 37 7.59 -12.15 -1.05
C LYS A 37 8.95 -11.93 -1.71
N CYS A 38 9.56 -10.76 -1.44
CA CYS A 38 10.97 -10.53 -1.78
C CYS A 38 11.85 -11.54 -1.03
N THR A 39 13.01 -11.87 -1.59
CA THR A 39 13.95 -12.84 -0.99
C THR A 39 15.27 -12.21 -0.56
N THR A 40 15.43 -10.91 -0.73
CA THR A 40 16.62 -10.14 -0.34
C THR A 40 16.24 -8.82 0.31
N LEU A 41 17.13 -8.30 1.17
CA LEU A 41 16.89 -7.04 1.88
C LEU A 41 16.92 -5.84 0.91
N GLU A 42 17.76 -5.89 -0.13
CA GLU A 42 17.76 -4.91 -1.22
C GLU A 42 16.46 -4.95 -2.01
N GLY A 43 15.85 -6.13 -2.16
CA GLY A 43 14.51 -6.29 -2.73
C GLY A 43 13.44 -5.61 -1.88
N VAL A 44 13.52 -5.78 -0.54
CA VAL A 44 12.66 -5.07 0.41
C VAL A 44 12.86 -3.55 0.31
N PHE A 45 14.11 -3.09 0.31
CA PHE A 45 14.42 -1.67 0.20
C PHE A 45 13.94 -1.07 -1.12
N LYS A 46 14.15 -1.76 -2.25
CA LYS A 46 13.59 -1.37 -3.55
C LYS A 46 12.08 -1.19 -3.48
N ARG A 47 11.36 -2.09 -2.80
CA ARG A 47 9.91 -1.98 -2.61
C ARG A 47 9.54 -0.77 -1.73
N PHE A 48 10.28 -0.50 -0.66
CA PHE A 48 10.10 0.70 0.17
C PHE A 48 10.27 1.98 -0.65
N VAL A 49 11.33 2.08 -1.46
CA VAL A 49 11.58 3.22 -2.35
C VAL A 49 10.41 3.43 -3.33
N ILE A 50 9.91 2.36 -3.94
CA ILE A 50 8.77 2.42 -4.87
C ILE A 50 7.50 2.84 -4.15
N SER A 51 7.21 2.25 -2.99
CA SER A 51 6.00 2.52 -2.21
C SER A 51 6.00 3.92 -1.60
N ALA A 52 7.16 4.47 -1.23
CA ALA A 52 7.28 5.85 -0.74
C ALA A 52 6.76 6.89 -1.75
N GLN A 53 6.76 6.57 -3.04
CA GLN A 53 6.18 7.44 -4.07
C GLN A 53 4.64 7.37 -4.10
N ASN A 54 3.97 6.38 -3.49
CA ASN A 54 2.53 6.17 -3.66
C ASN A 54 1.66 7.23 -2.94
N TYR A 55 2.29 8.21 -2.31
CA TYR A 55 1.62 9.33 -1.67
C TYR A 55 1.09 10.35 -2.70
N GLN A 56 -0.23 10.53 -2.75
CA GLN A 56 -0.91 11.57 -3.54
C GLN A 56 -0.45 11.61 -5.01
N SER A 57 0.07 12.76 -5.47
CA SER A 57 0.52 12.99 -6.84
C SER A 57 1.98 12.58 -7.08
N MET A 58 2.71 12.13 -6.05
CA MET A 58 4.12 11.73 -6.17
C MET A 58 4.38 10.67 -7.25
N PRO A 59 3.49 9.70 -7.57
CA PRO A 59 3.76 8.77 -8.66
C PRO A 59 3.89 9.44 -10.03
N ASN A 60 3.24 10.59 -10.23
CA ASN A 60 3.38 11.38 -11.46
C ASN A 60 4.63 12.25 -11.45
N VAL A 61 5.05 12.70 -10.26
CA VAL A 61 6.18 13.62 -10.08
C VAL A 61 7.52 12.87 -10.09
N ILE A 62 7.62 11.82 -9.26
CA ILE A 62 8.77 10.94 -9.17
C ILE A 62 8.83 10.04 -10.40
N GLY A 63 7.76 9.27 -10.67
CA GLY A 63 7.61 8.52 -11.92
C GLY A 63 8.54 7.30 -12.08
N ILE A 64 9.07 6.75 -10.98
CA ILE A 64 10.00 5.60 -11.04
C ILE A 64 9.34 4.32 -11.60
N THR A 65 8.02 4.17 -11.49
CA THR A 65 7.28 3.03 -12.07
C THR A 65 6.81 3.26 -13.50
N ARG A 66 6.96 4.48 -14.04
CA ARG A 66 6.40 4.88 -15.34
C ARG A 66 7.45 5.26 -16.37
N ASN A 67 8.67 5.56 -15.93
CA ASN A 67 9.75 5.99 -16.80
C ASN A 67 10.98 5.11 -16.53
N ALA A 68 11.30 4.23 -17.48
CA ALA A 68 12.38 3.26 -17.37
C ALA A 68 13.76 3.94 -17.27
N ASP A 69 14.01 5.00 -18.03
CA ASP A 69 15.27 5.74 -17.99
C ASP A 69 15.47 6.43 -16.64
N ARG A 70 14.41 7.04 -16.12
CA ARG A 70 14.42 7.66 -14.79
C ARG A 70 14.64 6.62 -13.71
N LYS A 71 13.98 5.45 -13.81
CA LYS A 71 14.21 4.33 -12.89
C LYS A 71 15.68 3.91 -12.89
N LYS A 72 16.28 3.72 -14.06
CA LYS A 72 17.70 3.35 -14.18
C LYS A 72 18.63 4.38 -13.52
N ARG A 73 18.40 5.67 -13.76
CA ARG A 73 19.18 6.75 -13.13
C ARG A 73 19.02 6.80 -11.61
N ILE A 74 17.80 6.57 -11.10
CA ILE A 74 17.56 6.44 -9.66
C ILE A 74 18.33 5.23 -9.12
N GLU A 75 18.25 4.08 -9.79
CA GLU A 75 18.98 2.86 -9.41
C GLU A 75 20.50 3.13 -9.34
N GLU A 76 21.07 3.83 -10.32
CA GLU A 76 22.47 4.25 -10.33
C GLU A 76 22.82 5.21 -9.17
N ILE A 77 21.97 6.20 -8.89
CA ILE A 77 22.15 7.14 -7.78
C ILE A 77 22.19 6.40 -6.44
N LEU A 78 21.30 5.43 -6.26
CA LEU A 78 21.17 4.60 -5.06
C LEU A 78 22.10 3.38 -5.07
N ARG A 79 23.04 3.28 -6.03
CA ARG A 79 23.98 2.16 -6.19
C ARG A 79 23.30 0.79 -6.19
N ASN A 80 22.26 0.64 -7.01
CA ASN A 80 21.42 -0.55 -7.10
C ASN A 80 20.73 -0.90 -5.76
N TYR A 81 20.24 0.12 -5.06
CA TYR A 81 19.56 -0.03 -3.76
C TYR A 81 20.49 -0.60 -2.67
N ASP A 82 21.75 -0.16 -2.64
CA ASP A 82 22.70 -0.51 -1.59
C ASP A 82 22.29 0.17 -0.27
N ILE A 83 21.77 -0.60 0.67
CA ILE A 83 21.30 -0.12 1.97
C ILE A 83 22.44 0.48 2.79
N GLY A 84 23.62 -0.14 2.78
CA GLY A 84 24.79 0.33 3.52
C GLY A 84 25.27 1.70 3.03
N TYR A 85 25.26 1.91 1.72
CA TYR A 85 25.54 3.21 1.13
C TYR A 85 24.44 4.23 1.46
N VAL A 86 23.17 3.91 1.17
CA VAL A 86 22.08 4.90 1.25
C VAL A 86 21.78 5.33 2.69
N SER A 87 21.92 4.42 3.67
CA SER A 87 21.73 4.73 5.10
C SER A 87 22.75 5.73 5.67
N THR A 88 23.87 5.94 4.98
CA THR A 88 24.91 6.91 5.39
C THR A 88 24.76 8.28 4.72
N LEU A 89 23.81 8.42 3.78
CA LEU A 89 23.60 9.67 3.07
C LEU A 89 22.90 10.71 3.94
N ASN A 90 23.23 11.98 3.69
CA ASN A 90 22.37 13.07 4.12
C ASN A 90 21.17 13.19 3.14
N ALA A 91 19.95 13.20 3.67
CA ALA A 91 18.74 13.24 2.85
C ALA A 91 18.59 14.53 2.02
N ASP A 92 19.07 15.67 2.51
CA ASP A 92 19.07 16.94 1.77
C ASP A 92 20.09 16.90 0.61
N ASP A 93 21.24 16.25 0.80
CA ASP A 93 22.21 16.04 -0.28
C ASP A 93 21.66 15.08 -1.35
N LEU A 94 20.98 14.00 -0.94
CA LEU A 94 20.28 13.10 -1.87
C LEU A 94 19.19 13.85 -2.64
N TYR A 95 18.42 14.71 -1.96
CA TYR A 95 17.44 15.58 -2.59
C TYR A 95 18.07 16.49 -3.64
N ASN A 96 19.16 17.20 -3.29
CA ASN A 96 19.87 18.08 -4.22
C ASN A 96 20.41 17.31 -5.43
N ARG A 97 20.97 16.11 -5.22
CA ARG A 97 21.42 15.25 -6.30
C ARG A 97 20.30 14.87 -7.26
N PHE A 98 19.10 14.55 -6.74
CA PHE A 98 17.95 14.31 -7.60
C PHE A 98 17.46 15.56 -8.33
N ARG A 99 17.56 16.75 -7.71
CA ARG A 99 17.23 18.02 -8.37
C ARG A 99 18.08 18.25 -9.61
N ASP A 100 19.38 18.06 -9.46
CA ASP A 100 20.34 18.25 -10.54
C ASP A 100 20.14 17.20 -11.64
N GLU A 101 20.07 15.91 -11.26
CA GLU A 101 19.91 14.81 -12.23
C GLU A 101 18.62 14.93 -13.07
N PHE A 102 17.52 15.37 -12.45
CA PHE A 102 16.20 15.41 -13.08
C PHE A 102 15.73 16.80 -13.47
N ASN A 103 16.61 17.81 -13.41
CA ASN A 103 16.32 19.22 -13.74
C ASN A 103 15.04 19.72 -13.04
N ILE A 104 14.93 19.46 -11.74
CA ILE A 104 13.72 19.75 -10.97
C ILE A 104 13.64 21.26 -10.71
N THR A 105 12.63 21.92 -11.27
CA THR A 105 12.45 23.38 -11.16
C THR A 105 11.41 23.79 -10.11
N SER A 106 10.68 22.83 -9.54
CA SER A 106 9.69 23.10 -8.50
C SER A 106 10.33 23.74 -7.25
N LYS A 107 9.55 24.60 -6.56
CA LYS A 107 9.97 25.35 -5.38
C LYS A 107 10.54 24.43 -4.29
N ASP A 108 11.65 24.86 -3.70
CA ASP A 108 12.24 24.21 -2.53
C ASP A 108 11.43 24.49 -1.27
N CYS A 109 10.92 23.41 -0.69
CA CYS A 109 10.26 23.42 0.62
C CYS A 109 10.07 21.99 1.11
N LYS A 110 9.74 21.83 2.40
CA LYS A 110 9.40 20.52 2.99
C LYS A 110 8.16 19.86 2.37
N GLN A 111 7.37 20.60 1.60
CA GLN A 111 6.21 20.08 0.87
C GLN A 111 6.56 19.56 -0.52
N ASN A 112 7.79 19.77 -0.99
CA ASN A 112 8.25 19.27 -2.28
C ASN A 112 8.23 17.74 -2.29
N SER A 113 7.73 17.15 -3.38
CA SER A 113 7.62 15.70 -3.52
C SER A 113 8.98 14.99 -3.47
N TRP A 114 9.98 15.57 -4.14
CA TRP A 114 11.33 15.02 -4.16
C TRP A 114 12.03 15.18 -2.82
N TYR A 115 11.77 16.28 -2.10
CA TYR A 115 12.28 16.46 -0.73
C TYR A 115 11.76 15.35 0.18
N LYS A 116 10.43 15.21 0.27
CA LYS A 116 9.79 14.18 1.09
C LYS A 116 10.24 12.78 0.72
N TRP A 117 10.32 12.49 -0.58
CA TRP A 117 10.70 11.18 -1.06
C TRP A 117 12.18 10.87 -0.76
N SER A 118 13.09 11.84 -0.87
CA SER A 118 14.50 11.66 -0.52
C SER A 118 14.70 11.34 0.96
N HIS A 119 13.98 12.05 1.84
CA HIS A 119 13.97 11.76 3.28
C HIS A 119 13.41 10.36 3.56
N ALA A 120 12.28 10.00 2.94
CA ALA A 120 11.71 8.66 3.08
C ALA A 120 12.68 7.55 2.64
N ILE A 121 13.46 7.76 1.57
CA ILE A 121 14.44 6.79 1.07
C ILE A 121 15.57 6.59 2.08
N VAL A 122 16.16 7.67 2.60
CA VAL A 122 17.25 7.57 3.57
C VAL A 122 16.76 6.93 4.86
N ASP A 123 15.62 7.38 5.40
CA ASP A 123 15.04 6.80 6.61
C ASP A 123 14.68 5.31 6.42
N SER A 124 14.20 4.94 5.23
CA SER A 124 13.95 3.53 4.88
C SER A 124 15.23 2.70 4.91
N ALA A 125 16.34 3.24 4.38
CA ALA A 125 17.62 2.55 4.41
C ALA A 125 18.18 2.45 5.84
N VAL A 126 18.02 3.49 6.66
CA VAL A 126 18.39 3.48 8.08
C VAL A 126 17.57 2.46 8.86
N PHE A 127 16.26 2.38 8.62
CA PHE A 127 15.41 1.37 9.25
C PHE A 127 15.82 -0.05 8.83
N LEU A 128 16.09 -0.27 7.54
CA LEU A 128 16.44 -1.60 7.05
C LEU A 128 17.87 -2.02 7.40
N SER A 129 18.78 -1.09 7.70
CA SER A 129 20.15 -1.41 8.13
C SER A 129 20.21 -2.02 9.53
N GLU A 130 19.11 -2.02 10.28
CA GLU A 130 18.96 -2.75 11.55
C GLU A 130 18.92 -4.28 11.34
N PHE A 131 18.66 -4.76 10.11
CA PHE A 131 18.57 -6.19 9.77
C PHE A 131 19.81 -6.65 9.00
N SER A 132 20.36 -7.82 9.35
CA SER A 132 21.51 -8.37 8.63
C SER A 132 21.08 -9.14 7.37
N THR A 133 19.90 -9.73 7.38
CA THR A 133 19.36 -10.54 6.28
C THR A 133 17.87 -10.28 6.05
N TYR A 134 17.36 -10.75 4.90
CA TYR A 134 15.93 -10.80 4.66
C TYR A 134 15.19 -11.65 5.70
N GLU A 135 15.79 -12.74 6.17
CA GLU A 135 15.16 -13.63 7.16
C GLU A 135 15.02 -12.95 8.53
N ASP A 136 15.98 -12.10 8.93
CA ASP A 136 15.85 -11.27 10.13
C ASP A 136 14.67 -10.31 10.03
N PHE A 137 14.52 -9.67 8.86
CA PHE A 137 13.39 -8.78 8.59
C PHE A 137 12.06 -9.56 8.57
N ASP A 138 11.97 -10.71 7.90
CA ASP A 138 10.74 -11.50 7.84
C ASP A 138 10.33 -12.01 9.24
N ASN A 139 11.30 -12.50 10.02
CA ASN A 139 11.08 -12.89 11.41
C ASN A 139 10.57 -11.71 12.24
N PHE A 140 11.16 -10.53 12.08
CA PHE A 140 10.70 -9.32 12.75
C PHE A 140 9.26 -8.98 12.39
N VAL A 141 8.87 -9.02 11.11
CA VAL A 141 7.47 -8.79 10.69
C VAL A 141 6.53 -9.83 11.32
N ASN A 142 6.92 -11.11 11.31
CA ASN A 142 6.09 -12.21 11.83
C ASN A 142 5.85 -12.10 13.34
N LEU A 143 6.73 -11.44 14.12
CA LEU A 143 6.49 -11.17 15.55
C LEU A 143 5.24 -10.31 15.80
N PHE A 144 4.80 -9.52 14.81
CA PHE A 144 3.63 -8.66 14.94
C PHE A 144 2.33 -9.33 14.49
N ASP A 145 2.34 -10.52 13.86
CA ASP A 145 1.12 -11.10 13.27
C ASP A 145 0.20 -11.86 14.25
N TYR A 146 0.48 -11.76 15.56
CA TYR A 146 -0.25 -12.52 16.58
C TYR A 146 -1.75 -12.13 16.70
N ASN A 147 -2.07 -10.84 16.76
CA ASN A 147 -3.44 -10.33 16.81
C ASN A 147 -3.57 -8.97 16.13
N VAL A 148 -4.79 -8.44 16.02
CA VAL A 148 -5.05 -7.17 15.32
C VAL A 148 -4.24 -5.99 15.88
N HIS A 149 -4.05 -5.91 17.20
CA HIS A 149 -3.33 -4.81 17.84
C HIS A 149 -1.82 -4.91 17.61
N THR A 150 -1.25 -6.11 17.69
CA THR A 150 0.17 -6.31 17.36
C THR A 150 0.40 -6.06 15.88
N ARG A 151 -0.50 -6.52 14.98
CA ARG A 151 -0.39 -6.22 13.54
C ARG A 151 -0.38 -4.72 13.31
N MET A 152 -1.29 -3.99 13.93
CA MET A 152 -1.37 -2.52 13.82
C MET A 152 -0.10 -1.81 14.34
N ALA A 153 0.60 -2.37 15.32
CA ALA A 153 1.80 -1.75 15.87
C ALA A 153 2.95 -1.63 14.86
N LEU A 154 3.11 -2.59 13.94
CA LEU A 154 4.21 -2.55 12.97
C LEU A 154 4.10 -1.37 11.97
N PRO A 155 2.96 -1.15 11.27
CA PRO A 155 2.83 0.03 10.41
C PRO A 155 2.94 1.35 11.18
N LEU A 156 2.52 1.40 12.45
CA LEU A 156 2.72 2.57 13.31
C LEU A 156 4.22 2.83 13.58
N LEU A 157 4.98 1.78 13.91
CA LEU A 157 6.42 1.86 14.09
C LEU A 157 7.12 2.33 12.80
N ILE A 158 6.75 1.76 11.65
CA ILE A 158 7.28 2.17 10.35
C ILE A 158 6.96 3.66 10.08
N ALA A 159 5.72 4.08 10.35
CA ALA A 159 5.31 5.46 10.14
C ALA A 159 6.03 6.46 11.07
N GLU A 160 6.40 6.04 12.28
CA GLU A 160 7.22 6.83 13.19
C GLU A 160 8.69 6.91 12.72
N LYS A 161 9.21 5.82 12.15
CA LYS A 161 10.62 5.69 11.76
C LYS A 161 10.94 6.31 10.40
N ILE A 162 9.96 6.43 9.49
CA ILE A 162 10.18 6.83 8.11
C ILE A 162 9.41 8.10 7.77
N SER A 163 10.15 9.20 7.55
CA SER A 163 9.57 10.49 7.23
C SER A 163 8.66 10.44 6.00
N GLY A 164 7.48 11.05 6.12
CA GLY A 164 6.52 11.15 5.01
C GLY A 164 5.72 9.87 4.74
N ILE A 165 5.94 8.80 5.51
CA ILE A 165 5.15 7.56 5.44
C ILE A 165 4.13 7.56 6.57
N GLY A 166 2.85 7.77 6.25
CA GLY A 166 1.77 7.61 7.21
C GLY A 166 1.34 6.14 7.37
N PHE A 167 0.56 5.84 8.40
CA PHE A 167 0.05 4.49 8.71
C PHE A 167 -0.48 3.72 7.49
N ALA A 168 -1.37 4.32 6.70
CA ALA A 168 -1.94 3.66 5.53
C ALA A 168 -0.88 3.31 4.46
N LEU A 169 0.17 4.13 4.32
CA LEU A 169 1.25 3.89 3.37
C LEU A 169 2.24 2.84 3.89
N ALA A 170 2.48 2.81 5.21
CA ALA A 170 3.24 1.72 5.84
C ALA A 170 2.52 0.36 5.67
N CYS A 171 1.18 0.32 5.81
CA CYS A 171 0.41 -0.87 5.49
C CYS A 171 0.55 -1.27 4.02
N ASP A 172 0.51 -0.29 3.09
CA ASP A 172 0.74 -0.54 1.66
C ASP A 172 2.11 -1.16 1.42
N MET A 173 3.16 -0.67 2.08
CA MET A 173 4.52 -1.23 1.96
C MET A 173 4.56 -2.71 2.32
N LEU A 174 4.00 -3.09 3.47
CA LEU A 174 3.96 -4.48 3.93
C LEU A 174 3.09 -5.35 3.01
N LYS A 175 1.92 -4.84 2.60
CA LYS A 175 1.03 -5.51 1.68
C LYS A 175 1.72 -5.84 0.36
N GLU A 176 2.41 -4.85 -0.21
CA GLU A 176 3.13 -4.94 -1.47
C GLU A 176 4.41 -5.80 -1.36
N LEU A 177 4.88 -6.11 -0.14
CA LEU A 177 5.92 -7.11 0.13
C LEU A 177 5.39 -8.54 0.24
N GLY A 178 4.08 -8.76 0.11
CA GLY A 178 3.47 -10.09 0.20
C GLY A 178 2.94 -10.45 1.59
N TYR A 179 2.93 -9.53 2.56
CA TYR A 179 2.35 -9.79 3.88
C TYR A 179 0.83 -9.62 3.84
N VAL A 180 0.12 -10.74 3.66
CA VAL A 180 -1.34 -10.78 3.45
C VAL A 180 -2.18 -10.35 4.66
N SER A 181 -1.57 -10.28 5.84
CA SER A 181 -2.21 -9.88 7.10
C SER A 181 -2.41 -8.36 7.22
N TYR A 182 -1.86 -7.56 6.30
CA TYR A 182 -1.89 -6.10 6.33
C TYR A 182 -2.79 -5.52 5.22
N PRO A 183 -4.03 -5.09 5.53
CA PRO A 183 -4.83 -4.30 4.60
C PRO A 183 -4.34 -2.86 4.55
N LYS A 184 -4.58 -2.15 3.44
CA LYS A 184 -4.29 -0.73 3.30
C LYS A 184 -5.56 0.08 3.59
N PRO A 185 -5.69 0.74 4.75
CA PRO A 185 -6.87 1.56 5.07
C PRO A 185 -6.82 2.90 4.31
N ASP A 186 -6.90 2.84 2.98
CA ASP A 186 -6.92 4.01 2.12
C ASP A 186 -8.29 4.72 2.11
N VAL A 187 -8.39 5.81 1.34
CA VAL A 187 -9.63 6.58 1.24
C VAL A 187 -10.82 5.75 0.74
N HIS A 188 -10.59 4.73 -0.09
CA HIS A 188 -11.67 3.89 -0.59
C HIS A 188 -12.22 2.99 0.51
N LEU A 189 -11.36 2.29 1.24
CA LEU A 189 -11.80 1.46 2.37
C LEU A 189 -12.42 2.30 3.48
N MET A 190 -11.79 3.42 3.85
CA MET A 190 -12.32 4.31 4.90
C MET A 190 -13.72 4.83 4.55
N ASP A 191 -13.94 5.26 3.30
CA ASP A 191 -15.25 5.74 2.87
C ASP A 191 -16.29 4.61 2.90
N VAL A 192 -15.99 3.44 2.32
CA VAL A 192 -16.93 2.31 2.26
C VAL A 192 -17.29 1.82 3.65
N PHE A 193 -16.31 1.57 4.51
CA PHE A 193 -16.56 0.99 5.83
C PHE A 193 -17.30 1.97 6.75
N ALA A 194 -16.96 3.26 6.69
CA ALA A 194 -17.66 4.28 7.48
C ALA A 194 -19.11 4.47 7.01
N GLU A 195 -19.34 4.56 5.69
CA GLU A 195 -20.68 4.74 5.13
C GLU A 195 -21.61 3.53 5.38
N LEU A 196 -21.06 2.32 5.48
CA LEU A 196 -21.80 1.11 5.83
C LEU A 196 -21.93 0.89 7.35
N GLY A 197 -21.47 1.83 8.17
CA GLY A 197 -21.56 1.76 9.62
C GLY A 197 -20.69 0.66 10.25
N LEU A 198 -19.64 0.21 9.55
CA LEU A 198 -18.74 -0.85 10.00
C LEU A 198 -17.62 -0.35 10.93
N CYS A 199 -17.25 0.93 10.81
CA CYS A 199 -16.27 1.58 11.67
C CYS A 199 -16.40 3.12 11.57
N LYS A 200 -15.59 3.88 12.31
CA LYS A 200 -15.47 5.32 12.04
C LYS A 200 -14.57 5.54 10.83
N ARG A 201 -14.69 6.72 10.22
CA ARG A 201 -13.83 7.14 9.11
C ARG A 201 -12.44 7.55 9.61
N ASP A 202 -11.66 6.56 10.02
CA ASP A 202 -10.30 6.68 10.54
C ASP A 202 -9.44 5.49 10.07
N PRO A 203 -8.14 5.67 9.76
CA PRO A 203 -7.30 4.59 9.26
C PRO A 203 -7.14 3.40 10.21
N LEU A 204 -7.07 3.63 11.53
CA LEU A 204 -6.88 2.57 12.52
C LEU A 204 -8.19 1.77 12.68
N ASP A 205 -9.31 2.47 12.86
CA ASP A 205 -10.63 1.84 12.95
C ASP A 205 -10.96 1.04 11.67
N THR A 206 -10.57 1.55 10.50
CA THR A 206 -10.74 0.85 9.22
C THR A 206 -9.84 -0.38 9.12
N PHE A 207 -8.59 -0.29 9.56
CA PHE A 207 -7.69 -1.45 9.60
C PHE A 207 -8.27 -2.57 10.47
N GLU A 208 -8.71 -2.24 11.69
CA GLU A 208 -9.31 -3.22 12.60
C GLU A 208 -10.58 -3.85 12.00
N ALA A 209 -11.43 -3.05 11.37
CA ALA A 209 -12.67 -3.53 10.76
C ALA A 209 -12.42 -4.45 9.54
N VAL A 210 -11.41 -4.15 8.72
CA VAL A 210 -11.03 -5.02 7.59
C VAL A 210 -10.46 -6.35 8.09
N VAL A 211 -9.58 -6.31 9.10
CA VAL A 211 -9.06 -7.52 9.75
C VAL A 211 -10.20 -8.34 10.34
N LYS A 212 -11.14 -7.69 11.03
CA LYS A 212 -12.30 -8.37 11.61
C LYS A 212 -13.20 -9.01 10.56
N MET A 213 -13.47 -8.30 9.47
CA MET A 213 -14.25 -8.83 8.35
C MET A 213 -13.58 -10.07 7.76
N ALA A 214 -12.26 -10.02 7.55
CA ALA A 214 -11.47 -11.12 7.03
C ALA A 214 -11.57 -12.36 7.95
N GLU A 215 -11.36 -12.20 9.26
CA GLU A 215 -11.48 -13.28 10.25
C GLU A 215 -12.89 -13.91 10.24
N VAL A 216 -13.94 -13.09 10.24
CA VAL A 216 -15.32 -13.56 10.29
C VAL A 216 -15.73 -14.28 9.00
N CYS A 217 -15.15 -13.90 7.85
CA CYS A 217 -15.43 -14.48 6.54
C CYS A 217 -14.49 -15.64 6.17
N GLY A 218 -13.45 -15.90 6.96
CA GLY A 218 -12.45 -16.94 6.66
C GLY A 218 -11.51 -16.57 5.51
N GLU A 219 -11.16 -15.29 5.39
CA GLU A 219 -10.37 -14.71 4.30
C GLU A 219 -9.12 -14.01 4.83
N THR A 220 -8.20 -13.62 3.94
CA THR A 220 -7.07 -12.76 4.30
C THR A 220 -7.49 -11.28 4.27
N PRO A 221 -6.93 -10.43 5.16
CA PRO A 221 -7.14 -8.98 5.09
C PRO A 221 -6.76 -8.39 3.71
N TYR A 222 -5.71 -8.93 3.08
CA TYR A 222 -5.35 -8.62 1.69
C TYR A 222 -6.49 -8.83 0.70
N LYS A 223 -7.14 -10.00 0.73
CA LYS A 223 -8.23 -10.30 -0.20
C LYS A 223 -9.41 -9.37 0.01
N VAL A 224 -9.78 -9.12 1.28
CA VAL A 224 -10.86 -8.18 1.62
C VAL A 224 -10.53 -6.78 1.07
N ASP A 225 -9.33 -6.27 1.33
CA ASP A 225 -8.83 -5.01 0.74
C ASP A 225 -8.98 -5.00 -0.79
N LYS A 226 -8.50 -6.05 -1.47
CA LYS A 226 -8.52 -6.12 -2.94
C LYS A 226 -9.93 -6.15 -3.52
N VAL A 227 -10.88 -6.86 -2.89
CA VAL A 227 -12.29 -6.88 -3.34
C VAL A 227 -12.86 -5.46 -3.36
N PHE A 228 -12.77 -4.73 -2.25
CA PHE A 228 -13.29 -3.37 -2.20
C PHE A 228 -12.49 -2.41 -3.07
N TRP A 229 -11.17 -2.57 -3.14
CA TRP A 229 -10.32 -1.73 -3.98
C TRP A 229 -10.66 -1.89 -5.47
N LEU A 230 -10.96 -3.10 -5.96
CA LEU A 230 -11.39 -3.33 -7.34
C LEU A 230 -12.73 -2.65 -7.64
N ILE A 231 -13.73 -2.81 -6.75
CA ILE A 231 -15.03 -2.12 -6.85
C ILE A 231 -14.83 -0.60 -6.91
N CYS A 232 -14.00 -0.08 -6.01
CA CYS A 232 -13.85 1.35 -5.82
C CYS A 232 -12.96 2.03 -6.85
N SER A 233 -11.98 1.32 -7.42
CA SER A 233 -11.04 1.87 -8.39
C SER A 233 -11.47 1.62 -9.83
N GLY A 234 -12.19 0.51 -10.07
CA GLY A 234 -12.49 0.00 -11.40
C GLY A 234 -11.25 -0.41 -12.20
N ARG A 235 -10.10 -0.69 -11.54
CA ARG A 235 -8.82 -0.96 -12.21
C ARG A 235 -8.43 -2.44 -12.14
N TYR A 236 -8.40 -3.09 -13.30
CA TYR A 236 -8.01 -4.49 -13.46
C TYR A 236 -6.62 -4.57 -14.09
N TYR A 237 -5.59 -4.31 -13.28
CA TYR A 237 -4.20 -4.14 -13.74
C TYR A 237 -3.40 -5.43 -13.95
N LYS A 238 -3.93 -6.61 -13.58
CA LYS A 238 -3.26 -7.90 -13.82
C LYS A 238 -3.67 -8.54 -15.15
N ASP A 239 -4.66 -7.99 -15.84
CA ASP A 239 -5.09 -8.43 -17.17
C ASP A 239 -4.46 -7.54 -18.24
N ASP A 240 -4.16 -8.08 -19.43
CA ASP A 240 -3.49 -7.36 -20.52
C ASP A 240 -4.51 -6.86 -21.57
N MET A 241 -5.50 -6.10 -21.14
CA MET A 241 -6.50 -5.52 -22.05
C MET A 241 -6.27 -4.00 -22.19
N GLU A 242 -6.37 -3.49 -23.43
CA GLU A 242 -6.27 -2.05 -23.76
C GLU A 242 -7.24 -1.16 -22.98
N ASN A 243 -8.26 -1.74 -22.32
CA ASN A 243 -9.27 -1.07 -21.50
C ASN A 243 -9.44 -1.68 -20.09
N ASN A 244 -8.34 -1.87 -19.36
CA ASN A 244 -8.30 -2.36 -17.96
C ASN A 244 -8.94 -1.44 -16.91
N LYS A 245 -9.67 -0.41 -17.33
CA LYS A 245 -10.28 0.58 -16.45
C LYS A 245 -11.75 0.76 -16.79
N VAL A 246 -12.60 0.33 -15.88
CA VAL A 246 -14.02 0.65 -15.91
C VAL A 246 -14.31 1.86 -15.02
N ARG A 247 -15.55 2.36 -15.13
CA ARG A 247 -16.07 3.35 -14.19
C ARG A 247 -15.94 2.81 -12.76
N PRO A 248 -15.37 3.59 -11.82
CA PRO A 248 -15.44 3.30 -10.40
C PRO A 248 -16.89 3.14 -9.91
N LEU A 249 -17.19 2.08 -9.16
CA LEU A 249 -18.55 1.75 -8.69
C LEU A 249 -18.73 1.95 -7.18
N LYS A 250 -17.88 2.77 -6.55
CA LYS A 250 -17.89 2.99 -5.09
C LYS A 250 -19.26 3.49 -4.60
N LYS A 251 -19.89 4.44 -5.29
CA LYS A 251 -21.13 5.07 -4.82
C LYS A 251 -22.31 4.10 -4.93
N GLU A 252 -22.42 3.44 -6.06
CA GLU A 252 -23.41 2.44 -6.41
C GLU A 252 -23.34 1.27 -5.42
N PHE A 253 -22.12 0.78 -5.16
CA PHE A 253 -21.91 -0.25 -4.16
C PHE A 253 -22.41 0.18 -2.77
N ILE A 254 -22.03 1.37 -2.31
CA ILE A 254 -22.46 1.88 -0.99
C ILE A 254 -23.99 2.03 -0.92
N GLU A 255 -24.61 2.59 -1.95
CA GLU A 255 -26.07 2.80 -2.01
C GLU A 255 -26.82 1.47 -1.96
N GLU A 256 -26.41 0.49 -2.77
CA GLU A 256 -27.05 -0.83 -2.80
C GLU A 256 -26.78 -1.63 -1.52
N ALA A 257 -25.55 -1.59 -1.01
CA ALA A 257 -25.19 -2.32 0.21
C ALA A 257 -25.90 -1.75 1.46
N LYS A 258 -26.14 -0.44 1.54
CA LYS A 258 -26.97 0.16 2.60
C LYS A 258 -28.40 -0.39 2.61
N GLY A 259 -28.96 -0.71 1.44
CA GLY A 259 -30.29 -1.32 1.34
C GLY A 259 -30.39 -2.75 1.90
N LEU A 260 -29.25 -3.40 2.17
CA LEU A 260 -29.17 -4.76 2.71
C LEU A 260 -28.96 -4.80 4.23
N LEU A 261 -28.66 -3.65 4.83
CA LEU A 261 -28.32 -3.46 6.24
C LEU A 261 -29.52 -2.96 7.04
#